data_AF-A0A9E8N5H9-F1
#
_entry.id   AF-A0A9E8N5H9-F1
#
_cell.length_a   1.000
_cell.length_b   1.000
_cell.length_c   1.000
_cell.angle_alpha   90.00
_cell.angle_beta   90.00
_cell.angle_gamma   90.00
#
_symmetry.space_group_name_H-M   'P 1'
#
loop_
_entity.id
_entity.type
_entity.pdbx_description
1 polymer ?
#
loop_
_entity_poly.entity_id
_entity_poly.type
_entity_poly.pdbx_seq_one_letter_code
_entity_poly.pdbx_strand_id
1 'polypeptide(L)'
;MQKFIAPRVLTVNGKPSPCKCTDSIVCEYCTQANLILWEKKENPEKEIQDKIIADLKASGVRKTARLLKVRPSTIISWIKTGNIPSGYIENLKSVSRT
;
A
#
# COMPACT_ATOMS: atom_id res chain seq x y z
N MET A 1 24.76 1.27 -12.80
CA MET A 1 24.05 1.11 -11.50
C MET A 1 23.82 2.49 -10.91
N GLN A 2 22.58 3.00 -10.89
CA GLN A 2 22.25 4.26 -10.21
C GLN A 2 22.26 4.02 -8.70
N LYS A 3 23.15 4.71 -7.98
CA LYS A 3 23.16 4.71 -6.51
C LYS A 3 22.00 5.60 -6.02
N PHE A 4 20.92 4.99 -5.55
CA PHE A 4 19.83 5.71 -4.91
C PHE A 4 20.26 6.11 -3.50
N ILE A 5 20.88 7.29 -3.38
CA ILE A 5 21.05 7.95 -2.10
C ILE A 5 19.68 8.48 -1.72
N ALA A 6 19.08 7.92 -0.67
CA ALA A 6 17.82 8.39 -0.12
C ALA A 6 17.94 9.91 0.16
N PRO A 7 17.00 10.76 -0.28
CA PRO A 7 17.06 12.19 -0.02
C PRO A 7 17.20 12.43 1.49
N ARG A 8 18.11 13.33 1.87
CA ARG A 8 18.49 13.64 3.27
C ARG A 8 17.33 14.00 4.19
N VAL A 9 16.11 14.17 3.67
CA VAL A 9 14.91 14.55 4.43
C VAL A 9 13.77 13.59 4.12
N LEU A 10 14.01 12.28 4.22
CA LEU A 10 12.92 11.33 4.39
C LEU A 10 12.47 11.38 5.86
N THR A 11 11.24 11.80 6.09
CA THR A 11 10.60 11.69 7.40
C THR A 11 9.91 10.35 7.51
N VAL A 12 10.21 9.61 8.57
CA VAL A 12 9.53 8.35 8.92
C VAL A 12 8.79 8.59 10.23
N ASN A 13 7.47 8.41 10.23
CA ASN A 13 6.61 8.69 11.39
C ASN A 13 6.77 10.12 11.96
N GLY A 14 6.94 11.13 11.09
CA GLY A 14 7.05 12.54 11.49
C GLY A 14 8.40 12.96 12.07
N LYS A 15 9.41 12.08 12.11
CA LYS A 15 10.79 12.41 12.52
C LYS A 15 11.76 12.33 11.35
N PRO A 16 12.78 13.20 11.27
CA PRO A 16 13.82 13.10 10.26
C PRO A 16 14.54 11.76 10.39
N SER A 17 14.68 11.04 9.28
CA SER A 17 15.39 9.75 9.26
C SER A 17 16.86 9.96 9.66
N PRO A 18 17.41 9.20 10.62
CA PRO A 18 18.78 9.36 11.14
C PRO A 18 19.85 8.83 10.16
N CYS A 19 19.68 9.11 8.88
CA CYS A 19 20.52 8.61 7.80
C CYS A 19 21.96 9.15 7.93
N LYS A 20 22.91 8.25 8.19
CA LYS A 20 24.37 8.48 8.08
C LYS A 20 24.94 7.95 6.76
N CYS A 21 24.11 7.87 5.70
CA CYS A 21 24.53 7.34 4.39
C CYS A 21 25.59 8.29 3.77
N THR A 22 26.71 7.75 3.29
CA THR A 22 27.75 8.44 2.48
C THR A 22 27.81 7.82 1.08
N ASP A 23 28.62 8.36 0.17
CA ASP A 23 28.75 7.82 -1.20
C ASP A 23 29.27 6.36 -1.27
N SER A 24 29.89 5.90 -0.18
CA SER A 24 30.46 4.58 0.00
C SER A 24 29.75 3.70 1.04
N ILE A 25 28.92 4.29 1.92
CA ILE A 25 28.26 3.56 3.02
C ILE A 25 26.75 3.76 2.93
N VAL A 26 26.03 2.67 2.70
CA VAL A 26 24.56 2.63 2.76
C VAL A 26 24.17 2.14 4.15
N CYS A 27 23.37 2.92 4.88
CA CYS A 27 22.89 2.51 6.21
C CYS A 27 21.73 1.51 6.10
N GLU A 28 21.48 0.78 7.20
CA GLU A 28 20.42 -0.23 7.30
C GLU A 28 19.04 0.30 6.89
N TYR A 29 18.71 1.56 7.22
CA TYR A 29 17.48 2.22 6.81
C TYR A 29 17.39 2.45 5.30
N CYS A 30 18.50 2.89 4.67
CA CYS A 30 18.58 3.10 3.23
C CYS A 30 18.37 1.74 2.49
N THR A 31 18.91 0.63 3.01
CA THR A 31 18.66 -0.72 2.49
C THR A 31 17.21 -1.20 2.72
N GLN A 32 16.63 -1.01 3.90
CA GLN A 32 15.24 -1.38 4.17
C GLN A 32 14.26 -0.62 3.27
N ALA A 33 14.45 0.69 3.10
CA ALA A 33 13.61 1.48 2.21
C ALA A 33 13.70 0.98 0.76
N ASN A 34 14.89 0.62 0.28
CA ASN A 34 15.06 0.04 -1.06
C ASN A 34 14.41 -1.32 -1.21
N LEU A 35 14.48 -2.18 -0.18
CA LEU A 35 13.78 -3.47 -0.18
C LEU A 35 12.26 -3.28 -0.27
N ILE A 36 11.69 -2.36 0.52
CA ILE A 36 10.26 -2.03 0.45
C ILE A 36 9.88 -1.49 -0.94
N LEU A 37 10.70 -0.61 -1.51
CA LEU A 37 10.46 -0.09 -2.87
C LEU A 37 10.57 -1.17 -3.94
N TRP A 38 11.49 -2.12 -3.77
CA TRP A 38 11.66 -3.25 -4.68
C TRP A 38 10.48 -4.22 -4.57
N GLU A 39 10.04 -4.59 -3.36
CA GLU A 39 8.85 -5.43 -3.13
C GLU A 39 7.59 -4.82 -3.75
N LYS A 40 7.43 -3.49 -3.66
CA LYS A 40 6.34 -2.76 -4.31
C LYS A 40 6.40 -2.83 -5.84
N LYS A 41 7.61 -2.73 -6.42
CA LYS A 41 7.81 -2.85 -7.87
C LYS A 41 7.57 -4.27 -8.37
N GLU A 42 7.92 -5.27 -7.57
CA GLU A 42 7.78 -6.67 -7.95
C GLU A 42 6.34 -7.18 -7.77
N ASN A 43 5.59 -6.62 -6.82
CA ASN A 43 4.20 -6.98 -6.55
C ASN A 43 3.24 -5.77 -6.64
N PRO A 44 3.07 -5.16 -7.83
CA PRO A 44 2.18 -4.01 -8.00
C PRO A 44 0.72 -4.34 -7.67
N GLU A 45 0.30 -5.59 -7.87
CA GLU A 45 -1.05 -6.04 -7.56
C GLU A 45 -1.36 -6.04 -6.06
N LYS A 46 -0.38 -6.39 -5.21
CA LYS A 46 -0.54 -6.33 -3.74
C LYS A 46 -0.72 -4.89 -3.26
N GLU A 47 0.05 -3.94 -3.81
CA GLU A 47 -0.10 -2.54 -3.44
C GLU A 47 -1.49 -1.99 -3.82
N ILE A 48 -2.03 -2.42 -4.96
CA ILE A 48 -3.39 -2.06 -5.38
C ILE A 48 -4.42 -2.67 -4.42
N GLN A 49 -4.26 -3.94 -4.03
CA GLN A 49 -5.15 -4.60 -3.07
C GLN A 49 -5.12 -3.90 -1.70
N ASP A 50 -3.94 -3.59 -1.18
CA ASP A 50 -3.77 -2.90 0.10
C ASP A 50 -4.44 -1.52 0.10
N LYS A 51 -4.29 -0.76 -0.99
CA LYS A 51 -4.99 0.53 -1.17
C LYS A 51 -6.51 0.35 -1.17
N ILE A 52 -7.02 -0.61 -1.92
CA ILE A 52 -8.47 -0.89 -1.96
C ILE A 52 -8.99 -1.31 -0.59
N ILE A 53 -8.23 -2.10 0.17
CA ILE A 53 -8.62 -2.51 1.53
C ILE A 53 -8.64 -1.30 2.48
N ALA A 54 -7.67 -0.40 2.37
CA ALA A 54 -7.67 0.86 3.12
C ALA A 54 -8.90 1.71 2.79
N ASP A 55 -9.22 1.86 1.50
CA ASP A 55 -10.40 2.60 1.03
C ASP A 55 -11.72 1.95 1.49
N LEU A 56 -11.78 0.63 1.52
CA LEU A 56 -12.92 -0.14 2.04
C LEU A 56 -13.13 0.10 3.54
N LYS A 57 -12.05 0.18 4.33
CA LYS A 57 -12.10 0.52 5.75
C LYS A 57 -12.60 1.95 5.97
N ALA A 58 -12.14 2.90 5.15
CA ALA A 58 -12.55 4.30 5.23
C ALA A 58 -14.01 4.54 4.79
N SER A 59 -14.43 3.92 3.68
CA SER A 59 -15.77 4.10 3.09
C SER A 59 -16.88 3.38 3.89
N GLY A 60 -16.51 2.37 4.67
CA GLY A 60 -17.40 1.61 5.52
C GLY A 60 -18.06 0.41 4.80
N VAL A 61 -17.95 -0.75 5.44
CA VAL A 61 -18.38 -2.08 4.96
C VAL A 61 -19.79 -2.10 4.35
N ARG A 62 -20.75 -1.44 4.99
CA ARG A 62 -22.17 -1.47 4.57
C ARG A 62 -22.39 -0.72 3.25
N LYS A 63 -21.70 0.40 3.03
CA LYS A 63 -21.83 1.23 1.83
C LYS A 63 -21.28 0.48 0.62
N THR A 64 -20.10 -0.11 0.76
CA THR A 64 -19.47 -0.90 -0.31
C THR A 64 -20.18 -2.22 -0.60
N ALA A 65 -20.69 -2.91 0.42
CA ALA A 65 -21.53 -4.09 0.21
C ALA A 65 -22.77 -3.78 -0.66
N ARG A 66 -23.43 -2.64 -0.40
CA ARG A 66 -24.60 -2.20 -1.17
C ARG A 66 -24.25 -1.85 -2.63
N LEU A 67 -23.15 -1.15 -2.84
CA LEU A 67 -22.68 -0.77 -4.19
C LEU A 67 -22.32 -2.00 -5.03
N LEU A 68 -21.63 -2.96 -4.43
CA LEU A 68 -21.18 -4.19 -5.12
C LEU A 68 -22.24 -5.30 -5.13
N LYS A 69 -23.43 -5.06 -4.55
CA LYS A 69 -24.50 -6.06 -4.40
C LYS A 69 -24.03 -7.37 -3.76
N VAL A 70 -23.12 -7.28 -2.79
CA VAL A 70 -22.60 -8.43 -2.03
C VAL A 70 -23.03 -8.36 -0.57
N ARG A 71 -22.91 -9.48 0.14
CA ARG A 71 -23.18 -9.50 1.59
C ARG A 71 -22.08 -8.72 2.34
N PRO A 72 -22.40 -7.98 3.41
CA PRO A 72 -21.40 -7.31 4.24
C PRO A 72 -20.32 -8.25 4.79
N SER A 73 -20.68 -9.50 5.08
CA SER A 73 -19.73 -10.54 5.52
C SER A 73 -18.65 -10.83 4.48
N THR A 74 -18.96 -10.74 3.19
CA THR A 74 -17.99 -10.92 2.10
C THR A 74 -16.95 -9.81 2.11
N ILE A 75 -17.38 -8.56 2.28
CA ILE A 75 -16.48 -7.40 2.40
C ILE A 75 -15.58 -7.53 3.63
N ILE A 76 -16.14 -7.96 4.77
CA ILE A 76 -15.36 -8.20 5.99
C ILE A 76 -14.33 -9.31 5.77
N SER A 77 -14.71 -10.37 5.05
CA SER A 77 -13.80 -11.45 4.68
C SER A 77 -12.63 -10.93 3.87
N TRP A 78 -12.88 -10.14 2.81
CA TRP A 78 -11.82 -9.54 2.00
C TRP A 78 -10.90 -8.63 2.79
N ILE A 79 -11.44 -7.84 3.72
CA ILE A 79 -10.63 -6.98 4.60
C ILE A 79 -9.75 -7.83 5.54
N LYS A 80 -10.23 -8.98 6.00
CA LYS A 80 -9.49 -9.88 6.90
C LYS A 80 -8.44 -10.70 6.17
N THR A 81 -8.78 -11.25 5.00
CA THR A 81 -7.90 -12.14 4.24
C THR A 81 -6.92 -11.39 3.35
N GLY A 82 -7.19 -10.11 3.09
CA GLY A 82 -6.42 -9.30 2.15
C GLY A 82 -6.65 -9.68 0.69
N ASN A 83 -7.58 -10.61 0.41
CA ASN A 83 -7.78 -11.16 -0.92
C ASN A 83 -9.14 -10.72 -1.48
N ILE A 84 -9.09 -9.99 -2.59
CA ILE A 84 -10.26 -9.50 -3.31
C ILE A 84 -10.29 -10.19 -4.69
N PRO A 85 -11.39 -10.84 -5.09
CA PRO A 85 -11.48 -11.46 -6.41
C PRO A 85 -11.36 -10.40 -7.51
N SER A 86 -10.61 -10.73 -8.58
CA SER A 86 -10.26 -9.81 -9.67
C SER A 86 -11.44 -9.07 -10.29
N GLY A 87 -12.58 -9.75 -10.47
CA GLY A 87 -13.80 -9.13 -11.02
C GLY A 87 -14.41 -8.01 -10.19
N TYR A 88 -14.03 -7.87 -8.91
CA TYR A 88 -14.48 -6.77 -8.04
C TYR A 88 -13.45 -5.63 -7.94
N ILE A 89 -12.20 -5.87 -8.32
CA ILE A 89 -11.11 -4.88 -8.19
C ILE A 89 -11.36 -3.66 -9.09
N GLU A 90 -11.81 -3.87 -10.34
CA GLU A 90 -12.11 -2.77 -11.27
C GLU A 90 -13.28 -1.90 -10.78
N ASN A 91 -14.30 -2.53 -10.23
CA ASN A 91 -15.47 -1.85 -9.65
C ASN A 91 -15.14 -1.08 -8.36
N LEU A 92 -14.11 -1.50 -7.62
CA LEU A 92 -13.66 -0.82 -6.41
C LEU A 92 -12.74 0.37 -6.69
N LYS A 93 -11.96 0.32 -7.78
CA LYS A 93 -11.11 1.44 -8.22
C LYS A 93 -11.89 2.70 -8.61
N SER A 94 -13.14 2.56 -9.06
CA SER A 94 -14.00 3.71 -9.37
C SER A 94 -14.63 4.34 -8.13
N VAL A 95 -14.80 3.58 -7.05
CA VAL A 95 -15.42 4.03 -5.80
C VAL A 95 -14.45 4.87 -4.95
N SER A 96 -13.14 4.65 -5.04
CA SER A 96 -12.15 5.43 -4.27
C SER A 96 -11.80 6.80 -4.86
N ARG A 97 -12.33 7.15 -6.05
CA ARG A 97 -12.11 8.45 -6.71
C ARG A 97 -13.21 9.49 -6.43
N THR A 98 -14.25 9.15 -5.67
CA THR A 98 -15.35 10.04 -5.26
C THR A 98 -15.38 10.23 -3.76
#